data_AF-A0A7W5HB55-F1
#
_entry.id   AF-A0A7W5HB55-F1
#
_cell.length_a   1.000
_cell.length_b   1.000
_cell.length_c   1.000
_cell.angle_alpha   90.00
_cell.angle_beta   90.00
_cell.angle_gamma   90.00
#
_symmetry.space_group_name_H-M   'P 1'
#
loop_
_entity.id
_entity.type
_entity.pdbx_description
1 polymer ?
#
loop_
_entity_poly.entity_id
_entity_poly.type
_entity_poly.pdbx_seq_one_letter_code
_entity_poly.pdbx_strand_id
1 'polypeptide(L)'
;MAAVLFGGYNLALKLSLTAGMAMLALLMAVMPWLIWKSLQFSLYNSSYRGIRFGFDGSARGAYFHYLLLPLLGVLSLGLLYPFVHQRIKRFQHTNSRYGSVPFSFDASVGGFYKVYLYGFGLLMAGSVVMGFLLMIAIALKKLETESMAWVPVAIYPYVLVVMFVAMASLQNLIWNHTYLGQHGFRSTMKTGKLASLYITNTLAIIFTLGLFIPFAVVRALKYRLECTSLVVNGSLDDITAGQRADVGAIGEGAADIGGFDLAL
;
A
#
# COMPACT_ATOMS: atom_id res chain seq x y z
N MET A 1 16.44 -11.36 -6.88
CA MET A 1 15.75 -11.04 -8.16
C MET A 1 15.59 -9.54 -8.39
N ALA A 2 14.98 -8.76 -7.48
CA ALA A 2 14.83 -7.30 -7.65
C ALA A 2 16.17 -6.55 -7.82
N ALA A 3 17.19 -6.87 -7.02
CA ALA A 3 18.53 -6.29 -7.15
C ALA A 3 19.21 -6.63 -8.48
N VAL A 4 18.95 -7.82 -9.04
CA VAL A 4 19.51 -8.27 -10.32
C VAL A 4 18.86 -7.52 -11.49
N LEU A 5 17.53 -7.34 -11.44
CA LEU A 5 16.78 -6.56 -12.42
C LEU A 5 17.19 -5.08 -12.41
N PHE A 6 17.37 -4.51 -11.22
CA PHE A 6 17.75 -3.11 -11.05
C PHE A 6 19.22 -2.84 -11.42
N GLY A 7 20.11 -3.79 -11.10
CA GLY A 7 21.52 -3.77 -11.52
C GLY A 7 21.68 -3.90 -13.04
N GLY A 8 20.91 -4.78 -13.68
CA GLY A 8 20.88 -4.93 -15.13
C GLY A 8 20.40 -3.67 -15.86
N TYR A 9 19.37 -3.00 -15.33
CA TYR A 9 18.88 -1.72 -15.88
C TYR A 9 19.93 -0.59 -15.83
N ASN A 10 20.62 -0.44 -14.69
CA ASN A 10 21.68 0.56 -14.56
C ASN A 10 22.89 0.29 -15.47
N LEU A 11 23.21 -0.99 -15.72
CA LEU A 11 24.27 -1.36 -16.65
C LEU A 11 23.86 -1.13 -18.11
N ALA A 12 22.62 -1.46 -18.48
CA ALA A 12 22.07 -1.29 -19.82
C ALA A 12 22.01 0.20 -20.23
N LEU A 13 21.61 1.09 -19.33
CA LEU A 13 21.60 2.54 -19.58
C LEU A 13 22.99 3.13 -19.84
N LYS A 14 24.04 2.54 -19.26
CA LYS A 14 25.44 2.97 -19.49
C LYS A 14 26.01 2.47 -20.81
N LEU A 15 25.48 1.37 -21.36
CA LEU A 15 25.96 0.73 -22.60
C LEU A 15 25.32 1.33 -23.85
N SER A 16 24.00 1.59 -23.84
CA SER A 16 23.30 2.29 -24.93
C SER A 16 21.87 2.67 -24.54
N LEU A 17 21.35 3.77 -25.10
CA LEU A 17 19.97 4.22 -24.89
C LEU A 17 18.93 3.18 -25.34
N THR A 18 19.21 2.45 -26.43
CA THR A 18 18.32 1.40 -26.96
C THR A 18 18.25 0.18 -26.03
N ALA A 19 19.36 -0.26 -25.46
CA ALA A 19 19.37 -1.31 -24.45
C ALA A 19 18.63 -0.89 -23.17
N GLY A 20 18.77 0.37 -22.74
CA GLY A 20 18.01 0.94 -21.63
C GLY A 20 16.49 0.89 -21.84
N MET A 21 16.03 1.30 -23.03
CA MET A 21 14.61 1.25 -23.40
C MET A 21 14.06 -0.18 -23.47
N ALA A 22 14.83 -1.11 -24.04
CA ALA A 22 14.47 -2.53 -24.08
C ALA A 22 14.34 -3.13 -22.66
N MET A 23 15.28 -2.78 -21.77
CA MET A 23 15.24 -3.22 -20.38
C MET A 23 14.07 -2.59 -19.61
N LEU A 24 13.76 -1.31 -19.84
CA LEU A 24 12.58 -0.66 -19.25
C LEU A 24 11.30 -1.36 -19.67
N ALA A 25 11.14 -1.69 -20.96
CA ALA A 25 9.99 -2.41 -21.47
C ALA A 25 9.87 -3.80 -20.83
N LEU A 26 10.98 -4.52 -20.67
CA LEU A 26 11.03 -5.80 -19.98
C LEU A 26 10.57 -5.66 -18.52
N LEU A 27 11.09 -4.67 -17.79
CA LEU A 27 10.69 -4.40 -16.41
C LEU A 27 9.19 -4.10 -16.32
N MET A 28 8.67 -3.23 -17.19
CA MET A 28 7.25 -2.91 -17.24
C MET A 28 6.38 -4.15 -17.50
N ALA A 29 6.82 -5.09 -18.34
CA ALA A 29 6.09 -6.33 -18.59
C ALA A 29 6.16 -7.31 -17.40
N VAL A 30 7.30 -7.41 -16.71
CA VAL A 30 7.50 -8.36 -15.60
C VAL A 30 6.84 -7.89 -14.29
N MET A 31 6.77 -6.59 -14.05
CA MET A 31 6.25 -6.02 -12.79
C MET A 31 4.81 -6.47 -12.44
N PRO A 32 3.81 -6.42 -13.34
CA PRO A 32 2.46 -6.89 -13.05
C PRO A 32 2.41 -8.37 -12.66
N TRP A 33 3.21 -9.20 -13.31
CA TRP A 33 3.29 -10.64 -13.00
C TRP A 33 3.89 -10.87 -11.61
N LEU A 34 4.95 -10.14 -11.25
CA LEU A 34 5.54 -10.21 -9.91
C LEU A 34 4.57 -9.75 -8.83
N ILE A 35 3.85 -8.64 -9.04
CA ILE A 35 2.85 -8.15 -8.09
C ILE A 35 1.73 -9.18 -7.93
N TRP A 36 1.24 -9.75 -9.04
CA TRP A 36 0.23 -10.79 -9.01
C TRP A 36 0.65 -12.02 -8.20
N LYS A 37 1.87 -12.54 -8.45
CA LYS A 37 2.41 -13.67 -7.69
C LYS A 37 2.68 -13.33 -6.23
N SER A 38 3.15 -12.11 -5.94
CA SER A 38 3.34 -11.64 -4.58
C SER A 38 2.02 -11.59 -3.80
N LEU A 39 0.92 -11.14 -4.42
CA LEU A 39 -0.40 -11.10 -3.78
C LEU A 39 -0.94 -12.51 -3.50
N GLN A 40 -0.83 -13.42 -4.47
CA GLN A 40 -1.20 -14.83 -4.29
C GLN A 40 -0.43 -15.46 -3.13
N PHE A 41 0.89 -15.30 -3.14
CA PHE A 41 1.75 -15.85 -2.10
C PHE A 41 1.49 -15.25 -0.72
N SER A 42 1.37 -13.92 -0.61
CA SER A 42 1.19 -13.26 0.69
C SER A 42 -0.16 -13.63 1.32
N LEU A 43 -1.23 -13.73 0.53
CA LEU A 43 -2.55 -14.09 1.04
C LEU A 43 -2.61 -15.58 1.39
N TYR A 44 -2.07 -16.45 0.55
CA TYR A 44 -2.01 -17.88 0.86
C TYR A 44 -1.22 -18.20 2.15
N ASN A 45 -0.12 -17.47 2.38
CA ASN A 45 0.69 -17.60 3.60
C ASN A 45 0.15 -16.80 4.80
N SER A 46 -0.94 -16.07 4.63
CA SER A 46 -1.62 -15.38 5.73
C SER A 46 -2.77 -16.25 6.24
N SER A 47 -2.80 -16.47 7.55
CA SER A 47 -3.90 -17.14 8.22
C SER A 47 -4.27 -16.43 9.50
N TYR A 48 -5.56 -16.37 9.81
CA TYR A 48 -6.05 -15.86 11.08
C TYR A 48 -7.03 -16.88 11.67
N ARG A 49 -6.88 -17.22 12.96
CA ARG A 49 -7.73 -18.22 13.65
C ARG A 49 -7.90 -19.55 12.88
N GLY A 50 -6.82 -20.02 12.22
CA GLY A 50 -6.82 -21.25 11.44
C GLY A 50 -7.36 -21.14 10.00
N ILE A 51 -8.01 -20.03 9.64
CA ILE A 51 -8.55 -19.81 8.29
C ILE A 51 -7.53 -19.04 7.44
N ARG A 52 -7.26 -19.56 6.24
CA ARG A 52 -6.32 -18.96 5.29
C ARG A 52 -6.99 -17.91 4.41
N PHE A 53 -6.22 -16.91 4.01
CA PHE A 53 -6.62 -15.97 2.97
C PHE A 53 -6.32 -16.54 1.58
N GLY A 54 -7.05 -16.08 0.58
CA GLY A 54 -6.88 -16.48 -0.82
C GLY A 54 -6.99 -15.30 -1.77
N PHE A 55 -6.44 -15.45 -2.98
CA PHE A 55 -6.51 -14.45 -4.04
C PHE A 55 -6.89 -15.08 -5.37
N ASP A 56 -8.06 -14.73 -5.90
CA ASP A 56 -8.65 -15.26 -7.14
C ASP A 56 -8.41 -14.36 -8.35
N GLY A 57 -7.59 -13.32 -8.21
CA GLY A 57 -7.36 -12.37 -9.29
C GLY A 57 -6.62 -13.02 -10.45
N SER A 58 -7.03 -12.70 -11.67
CA SER A 58 -6.42 -13.23 -12.89
C SER A 58 -5.13 -12.48 -13.27
N ALA A 59 -4.22 -13.17 -13.96
CA ALA A 59 -3.02 -12.54 -14.52
C ALA A 59 -3.39 -11.40 -15.47
N ARG A 60 -4.38 -11.60 -16.36
CA ARG A 60 -4.90 -10.55 -17.26
C ARG A 60 -5.37 -9.32 -16.48
N GLY A 61 -6.08 -9.53 -15.36
CA GLY A 61 -6.50 -8.46 -14.47
C GLY A 61 -5.31 -7.69 -13.90
N ALA A 62 -4.24 -8.36 -13.50
CA ALA A 62 -3.04 -7.70 -13.01
C ALA A 62 -2.36 -6.83 -14.08
N TYR A 63 -2.19 -7.33 -15.31
CA TYR A 63 -1.63 -6.54 -16.41
C TYR A 63 -2.49 -5.31 -16.73
N PHE A 64 -3.82 -5.45 -16.72
CA PHE A 64 -4.71 -4.30 -16.93
C PHE A 64 -4.55 -3.24 -15.83
N HIS A 65 -4.54 -3.64 -14.56
CA HIS A 65 -4.56 -2.69 -13.43
C HIS A 65 -3.17 -2.13 -13.05
N TYR A 66 -2.08 -2.88 -13.28
CA TYR A 66 -0.73 -2.46 -12.89
C TYR A 66 0.16 -2.01 -14.06
N LEU A 67 -0.25 -2.22 -15.31
CA LEU A 67 0.49 -1.74 -16.49
C LEU A 67 -0.34 -0.78 -17.34
N LEU A 68 -1.49 -1.23 -17.87
CA LEU A 68 -2.27 -0.43 -18.80
C LEU A 68 -2.86 0.83 -18.14
N LEU A 69 -3.54 0.67 -16.99
CA LEU A 69 -4.16 1.79 -16.29
C LEU A 69 -3.14 2.84 -15.80
N PRO A 70 -2.01 2.49 -15.16
CA PRO A 70 -0.98 3.47 -14.79
C PRO A 70 -0.37 4.18 -16.00
N LEU A 71 -0.18 3.48 -17.14
CA LEU A 71 0.32 4.09 -18.37
C LEU A 71 -0.65 5.17 -18.87
N LEU A 72 -1.96 4.89 -18.89
CA LEU A 72 -2.99 5.89 -19.18
C LEU A 72 -2.99 7.03 -18.14
N GLY A 73 -2.68 6.70 -16.88
CA GLY A 73 -2.48 7.67 -15.80
C GLY A 73 -1.40 8.70 -16.13
N VAL A 74 -0.22 8.22 -16.55
CA VAL A 74 0.90 9.08 -16.97
C VAL A 74 0.54 9.90 -18.21
N LEU A 75 -0.09 9.29 -19.22
CA LEU A 75 -0.52 9.98 -20.44
C LEU A 75 -1.55 11.09 -20.16
N SER A 76 -2.36 10.95 -19.11
CA SER A 76 -3.30 11.99 -18.65
C SER A 76 -2.67 13.07 -17.75
N LEU A 77 -1.34 13.17 -17.72
CA LEU A 77 -0.58 14.08 -16.84
C LEU A 77 -0.89 13.88 -15.35
N GLY A 78 -1.27 12.66 -14.95
CA GLY A 78 -1.61 12.32 -13.56
C GLY A 78 -3.07 12.60 -13.16
N LEU A 79 -3.90 13.19 -14.03
CA LEU A 79 -5.30 13.47 -13.71
C LEU A 79 -6.11 12.20 -13.40
N LEU A 80 -5.79 11.08 -14.05
CA LEU A 80 -6.41 9.79 -13.79
C LEU A 80 -5.79 9.03 -12.60
N TYR A 81 -4.77 9.56 -11.92
CA TYR A 81 -4.11 8.86 -10.81
C TYR A 81 -5.09 8.42 -9.70
N PRO A 82 -6.04 9.26 -9.22
CA PRO A 82 -7.03 8.83 -8.23
C PRO A 82 -7.91 7.68 -8.73
N PHE A 83 -8.30 7.72 -10.00
CA PHE A 83 -9.07 6.67 -10.65
C PHE A 83 -8.27 5.35 -10.72
N VAL A 84 -7.03 5.41 -11.18
CA VAL A 84 -6.14 4.25 -11.27
C VAL A 84 -5.93 3.62 -9.89
N HIS A 85 -5.68 4.44 -8.87
CA HIS A 85 -5.50 3.95 -7.50
C HIS A 85 -6.76 3.26 -6.96
N GLN A 86 -7.94 3.84 -7.18
CA GLN A 86 -9.21 3.21 -6.81
C GLN A 86 -9.40 1.86 -7.51
N ARG A 87 -9.09 1.76 -8.80
CA ARG A 87 -9.23 0.52 -9.58
C ARG A 87 -8.26 -0.57 -9.13
N ILE A 88 -7.02 -0.20 -8.83
CA ILE A 88 -6.04 -1.13 -8.23
C ILE A 88 -6.56 -1.64 -6.88
N LYS A 89 -7.08 -0.76 -6.01
CA LYS A 89 -7.60 -1.15 -4.70
C LYS A 89 -8.83 -2.05 -4.80
N ARG A 90 -9.74 -1.73 -5.71
CA ARG A 90 -10.88 -2.60 -6.02
C ARG A 90 -10.43 -3.97 -6.52
N PHE A 91 -9.44 -4.03 -7.41
CA PHE A 91 -8.88 -5.31 -7.89
C PHE A 91 -8.25 -6.12 -6.75
N GLN A 92 -7.47 -5.48 -5.86
CA GLN A 92 -6.86 -6.14 -4.71
C GLN A 92 -7.93 -6.71 -3.76
N HIS A 93 -8.91 -5.89 -3.35
CA HIS A 93 -9.90 -6.27 -2.36
C HIS A 93 -10.93 -7.25 -2.93
N THR A 94 -11.57 -6.97 -4.06
CA THR A 94 -12.64 -7.82 -4.62
C THR A 94 -12.17 -9.23 -5.01
N ASN A 95 -10.89 -9.38 -5.37
CA ASN A 95 -10.33 -10.70 -5.68
C ASN A 95 -9.68 -11.39 -4.47
N SER A 96 -9.75 -10.80 -3.28
CA SER A 96 -9.29 -11.45 -2.05
C SER A 96 -10.45 -12.18 -1.37
N ARG A 97 -10.16 -13.28 -0.68
CA ARG A 97 -11.12 -14.02 0.15
C ARG A 97 -10.53 -14.40 1.49
N TYR A 98 -11.38 -14.65 2.47
CA TYR A 98 -11.05 -15.26 3.75
C TYR A 98 -11.85 -16.56 3.91
N GLY A 99 -11.17 -17.70 3.83
CA GLY A 99 -11.85 -18.99 3.68
C GLY A 99 -12.66 -19.03 2.38
N SER A 100 -13.96 -19.24 2.49
CA SER A 100 -14.92 -19.23 1.37
C SER A 100 -15.57 -17.87 1.12
N VAL A 101 -15.39 -16.88 2.01
CA VAL A 101 -16.09 -15.60 1.93
C VAL A 101 -15.25 -14.56 1.18
N PRO A 102 -15.74 -13.99 0.07
CA PRO A 102 -15.03 -12.97 -0.68
C PRO A 102 -15.08 -11.62 0.03
N PHE A 103 -14.02 -10.82 -0.17
CA PHE A 103 -14.04 -9.41 0.16
C PHE A 103 -14.75 -8.62 -0.94
N SER A 104 -15.44 -7.55 -0.55
CA SER A 104 -16.02 -6.59 -1.49
C SER A 104 -15.53 -5.18 -1.19
N PHE A 105 -15.56 -4.32 -2.22
CA PHE A 105 -15.04 -2.97 -2.16
C PHE A 105 -15.94 -2.04 -2.96
N ASP A 106 -16.58 -1.10 -2.28
CA ASP A 106 -17.61 -0.21 -2.85
C ASP A 106 -17.19 1.27 -2.85
N ALA A 107 -15.93 1.56 -2.52
CA ALA A 107 -15.45 2.94 -2.47
C ALA A 107 -15.60 3.62 -3.84
N SER A 108 -16.32 4.75 -3.84
CA SER A 108 -16.54 5.53 -5.06
C SER A 108 -15.24 6.16 -5.57
N VAL A 109 -15.13 6.29 -6.90
CA VAL A 109 -14.03 7.03 -7.55
C VAL A 109 -14.00 8.48 -7.05
N GLY A 110 -15.16 9.11 -6.89
CA GLY A 110 -15.28 10.46 -6.34
C GLY A 110 -14.71 10.60 -4.93
N GLY A 111 -14.81 9.56 -4.09
CA GLY A 111 -14.19 9.54 -2.76
C GLY A 111 -12.66 9.67 -2.83
N PHE A 112 -12.03 8.97 -3.78
CA PHE A 112 -10.57 9.09 -4.00
C PHE A 112 -10.24 10.50 -4.50
N TYR A 113 -10.95 11.00 -5.52
CA TYR A 113 -10.73 12.37 -6.01
C TYR A 113 -10.85 13.41 -4.89
N LYS A 114 -11.82 13.30 -3.99
CA LYS A 114 -11.94 14.20 -2.82
C LYS A 114 -10.69 14.20 -1.95
N VAL A 115 -10.13 13.03 -1.64
CA VAL A 115 -8.90 12.94 -0.82
C VAL A 115 -7.70 13.55 -1.54
N TYR A 116 -7.53 13.27 -2.83
CA TYR A 116 -6.43 13.83 -3.63
C TYR A 116 -6.55 15.33 -3.83
N LEU A 117 -7.76 15.83 -4.14
CA LEU A 117 -8.02 17.26 -4.29
C LEU A 117 -7.87 18.01 -2.96
N TYR A 118 -8.31 17.43 -1.85
CA TYR A 118 -8.07 18.01 -0.52
C TYR A 118 -6.57 18.07 -0.20
N GLY A 119 -5.82 16.99 -0.46
CA GLY A 119 -4.37 16.97 -0.28
C GLY A 119 -3.65 17.98 -1.18
N PHE A 120 -4.05 18.08 -2.45
CA PHE A 120 -3.51 19.06 -3.40
C PHE A 120 -3.84 20.49 -2.99
N GLY A 121 -5.09 20.77 -2.62
CA GLY A 121 -5.53 22.08 -2.14
C GLY A 121 -4.79 22.50 -0.87
N LEU A 122 -4.58 21.56 0.06
CA LEU A 122 -3.75 21.80 1.23
C LEU A 122 -2.32 22.14 0.79
N LEU A 123 -1.66 21.30 -0.01
CA LEU A 123 -0.31 21.56 -0.53
C LEU A 123 -0.18 22.97 -1.13
N MET A 124 -1.14 23.37 -1.97
CA MET A 124 -1.15 24.67 -2.62
C MET A 124 -1.35 25.82 -1.63
N ALA A 125 -2.29 25.69 -0.69
CA ALA A 125 -2.52 26.70 0.33
C ALA A 125 -1.24 27.00 1.13
N GLY A 126 -0.53 25.96 1.59
CA GLY A 126 0.71 26.16 2.33
C GLY A 126 1.86 26.69 1.49
N SER A 127 1.98 26.29 0.21
CA SER A 127 2.99 26.88 -0.67
C SER A 127 2.73 28.34 -0.99
N VAL A 128 1.46 28.75 -1.13
CA VAL A 128 1.09 30.16 -1.35
C VAL A 128 1.41 30.99 -0.12
N VAL A 129 1.04 30.51 1.08
CA VAL A 129 1.38 31.18 2.34
C VAL A 129 2.89 31.29 2.49
N MET A 130 3.64 30.20 2.26
CA MET A 130 5.10 30.21 2.34
C MET A 130 5.72 31.18 1.32
N GLY A 131 5.24 31.18 0.08
CA GLY A 131 5.71 32.09 -0.97
C GLY A 131 5.46 33.55 -0.62
N PHE A 132 4.30 33.86 -0.04
CA PHE A 132 3.98 35.21 0.43
C PHE A 132 4.87 35.65 1.61
N LEU A 133 5.09 34.76 2.59
CA LEU A 133 6.03 35.02 3.69
C LEU A 133 7.45 35.25 3.19
N LEU A 134 7.90 34.46 2.20
CA LEU A 134 9.20 34.62 1.56
C LEU A 134 9.30 35.98 0.86
N MET A 135 8.26 36.38 0.11
CA MET A 135 8.22 37.69 -0.55
C MET A 135 8.32 38.84 0.46
N ILE A 136 7.58 38.78 1.58
CA ILE A 136 7.66 39.79 2.65
C ILE A 136 9.07 39.83 3.24
N ALA A 137 9.65 38.68 3.55
CA ALA A 137 10.96 38.62 4.17
C ALA A 137 12.08 39.16 3.25
N ILE A 138 11.97 38.94 1.93
CA ILE A 138 12.85 39.55 0.92
C ILE A 138 12.63 41.07 0.86
N ALA A 139 11.38 41.53 0.80
CA ALA A 139 11.06 42.96 0.74
C ALA A 139 11.55 43.73 1.97
N LEU A 140 11.51 43.11 3.15
CA LEU A 140 12.04 43.66 4.40
C LEU A 140 13.57 43.57 4.51
N LYS A 141 14.27 43.04 3.50
CA LYS A 141 15.72 42.74 3.52
C LYS A 141 16.15 41.92 4.74
N LYS A 142 15.25 41.07 5.25
CA LYS A 142 15.50 40.18 6.39
C LYS A 142 16.12 38.84 5.98
N LEU A 143 16.15 38.55 4.68
CA LEU A 143 16.75 37.35 4.11
C LEU A 143 18.04 37.71 3.38
N GLU A 144 19.14 37.14 3.87
CA GLU A 144 20.41 37.11 3.16
C GLU A 144 20.39 36.00 2.09
N THR A 145 21.23 36.12 1.05
CA THR A 145 21.32 35.13 -0.04
C THR A 145 21.62 33.72 0.48
N GLU A 146 22.44 33.59 1.53
CA GLU A 146 22.77 32.32 2.20
C GLU A 146 21.53 31.67 2.85
N SER A 147 20.56 32.48 3.30
CA SER A 147 19.33 31.99 3.93
C SER A 147 18.36 31.36 2.92
N MET A 148 18.49 31.69 1.62
CA MET A 148 17.62 31.14 0.57
C MET A 148 17.83 29.63 0.37
N ALA A 149 19.02 29.11 0.67
CA ALA A 149 19.33 27.67 0.59
C ALA A 149 18.51 26.82 1.59
N TRP A 150 18.04 27.41 2.68
CA TRP A 150 17.26 26.73 3.73
C TRP A 150 15.75 26.69 3.45
N VAL A 151 15.26 27.43 2.46
CA VAL A 151 13.83 27.51 2.12
C VAL A 151 13.24 26.14 1.75
N PRO A 152 13.89 25.30 0.91
CA PRO A 152 13.41 23.94 0.64
C PRO A 152 13.40 23.04 1.88
N VAL A 153 14.33 23.25 2.82
CA VAL A 153 14.35 22.50 4.09
C VAL A 153 13.13 22.87 4.95
N ALA A 154 12.74 24.14 4.94
CA ALA A 154 11.55 24.62 5.66
C ALA A 154 10.23 24.12 5.05
N ILE A 155 10.17 23.88 3.74
CA ILE A 155 8.95 23.36 3.08
C ILE A 155 8.75 21.86 3.29
N TYR A 156 9.83 21.11 3.53
CA TYR A 156 9.78 19.65 3.60
C TYR A 156 8.86 19.11 4.73
N PRO A 157 8.90 19.63 5.97
CA PRO A 157 7.95 19.23 7.02
C PRO A 157 6.50 19.46 6.63
N TYR A 158 6.22 20.54 5.90
CA TYR A 158 4.87 20.85 5.43
C TYR A 158 4.36 19.80 4.45
N VAL A 159 5.15 19.49 3.41
CA VAL A 159 4.84 18.44 2.43
C VAL A 159 4.63 17.09 3.13
N LEU A 160 5.47 16.79 4.11
CA LEU A 160 5.39 15.56 4.89
C LEU A 160 4.09 15.46 5.71
N VAL A 161 3.61 16.56 6.30
CA VAL A 161 2.29 16.61 6.96
C VAL A 161 1.16 16.36 5.96
N VAL A 162 1.18 17.00 4.78
CA VAL A 162 0.19 16.77 3.72
C VAL A 162 0.17 15.30 3.30
N MET A 163 1.34 14.68 3.16
CA MET A 163 1.47 13.26 2.85
C MET A 163 0.86 12.37 3.93
N PHE A 164 1.05 12.67 5.22
CA PHE A 164 0.41 11.91 6.29
C PHE A 164 -1.10 12.09 6.35
N VAL A 165 -1.60 13.29 6.07
CA VAL A 165 -3.04 13.55 5.94
C VAL A 165 -3.60 12.66 4.83
N ALA A 166 -2.99 12.70 3.64
CA ALA A 166 -3.42 11.88 2.51
C ALA A 166 -3.36 10.37 2.82
N MET A 167 -2.30 9.90 3.48
CA MET A 167 -2.17 8.49 3.88
C MET A 167 -3.28 8.07 4.86
N ALA A 168 -3.54 8.85 5.92
CA ALA A 168 -4.57 8.54 6.89
C ALA A 168 -5.97 8.59 6.27
N SER A 169 -6.26 9.60 5.45
CA SER A 169 -7.54 9.74 4.75
C SER A 169 -7.78 8.62 3.74
N LEU A 170 -6.76 8.21 2.97
CA LEU A 170 -6.88 7.07 2.04
C LEU A 170 -7.10 5.75 2.78
N GLN A 171 -6.36 5.51 3.87
CA GLN A 171 -6.57 4.33 4.73
C GLN A 171 -8.02 4.29 5.24
N ASN A 172 -8.50 5.39 5.81
CA ASN A 172 -9.87 5.47 6.31
C ASN A 172 -10.90 5.27 5.18
N LEU A 173 -10.70 5.91 4.02
CA LEU A 173 -11.58 5.75 2.87
C LEU A 173 -11.65 4.30 2.39
N ILE A 174 -10.50 3.64 2.23
CA ILE A 174 -10.41 2.27 1.72
C ILE A 174 -11.08 1.29 2.69
N TRP A 175 -10.71 1.34 3.96
CA TRP A 175 -11.19 0.36 4.94
C TRP A 175 -12.66 0.59 5.33
N ASN A 176 -13.15 1.83 5.36
CA ASN A 176 -14.58 2.10 5.61
C ASN A 176 -15.51 1.61 4.50
N HIS A 177 -14.95 1.30 3.33
CA HIS A 177 -15.65 0.82 2.13
C HIS A 177 -15.17 -0.59 1.74
N THR A 178 -14.60 -1.32 2.70
CA THR A 178 -14.22 -2.72 2.54
C THR A 178 -15.17 -3.56 3.37
N TYR A 179 -15.66 -4.66 2.80
CA TYR A 179 -16.53 -5.60 3.48
C TYR A 179 -16.01 -7.02 3.28
N LEU A 180 -16.29 -7.88 4.26
CA LEU A 180 -16.11 -9.32 4.19
C LEU A 180 -17.49 -9.96 4.32
N GLY A 181 -18.06 -10.40 3.19
CA GLY A 181 -19.47 -10.77 3.14
C GLY A 181 -20.36 -9.62 3.59
N GLN A 182 -21.06 -9.79 4.71
CA GLN A 182 -21.95 -8.77 5.29
C GLN A 182 -21.24 -7.85 6.31
N HIS A 183 -20.05 -8.21 6.76
CA HIS A 183 -19.34 -7.48 7.81
C HIS A 183 -18.52 -6.35 7.22
N GLY A 184 -18.72 -5.12 7.71
CA GLY A 184 -17.97 -3.96 7.27
C GLY A 184 -16.68 -3.77 8.09
N PHE A 185 -15.70 -3.09 7.52
CA PHE A 185 -14.56 -2.59 8.29
C PHE A 185 -14.75 -1.12 8.63
N ARG A 186 -14.22 -0.71 9.78
CA ARG A 186 -14.18 0.71 10.18
C ARG A 186 -12.76 1.07 10.55
N SER A 187 -12.23 2.11 9.91
CA SER A 187 -10.91 2.66 10.20
C SER A 187 -10.97 4.11 10.66
N THR A 188 -10.31 4.40 11.78
CA THR A 188 -10.29 5.71 12.46
C THR A 188 -8.87 6.24 12.65
N MET A 189 -8.03 6.06 11.63
CA MET A 189 -6.64 6.52 11.66
C MET A 189 -6.57 8.04 11.79
N LYS A 190 -5.74 8.51 12.73
CA LYS A 190 -5.53 9.93 13.04
C LYS A 190 -4.19 10.40 12.50
N THR A 191 -4.18 11.49 11.73
CA THR A 191 -2.96 12.06 11.12
C THR A 191 -1.87 12.35 12.15
N GLY A 192 -2.19 13.00 13.28
CA GLY A 192 -1.18 13.38 14.28
C GLY A 192 -0.48 12.17 14.92
N LYS A 193 -1.24 11.11 15.23
CA LYS A 193 -0.67 9.85 15.74
C LYS A 193 0.15 9.12 14.68
N LEU A 194 -0.31 9.13 13.42
CA LEU A 194 0.47 8.59 12.30
C LEU A 194 1.79 9.34 12.14
N ALA A 195 1.77 10.67 12.17
CA ALA A 195 2.94 11.50 12.02
C ALA A 195 3.97 11.27 13.13
N SER A 196 3.55 11.29 14.40
CA SER A 196 4.44 11.03 15.53
C SER A 196 5.04 9.62 15.48
N LEU A 197 4.27 8.63 15.02
CA LEU A 197 4.75 7.27 14.83
C LEU A 197 5.86 7.19 13.78
N TYR A 198 5.66 7.78 12.59
CA TYR A 198 6.68 7.76 11.53
C TYR A 198 7.90 8.59 11.88
N ILE A 199 7.74 9.75 12.55
CA ILE A 199 8.86 10.57 13.03
C ILE A 199 9.69 9.79 14.04
N THR A 200 9.07 9.22 15.08
CA THR A 200 9.81 8.45 16.09
C THR A 200 10.46 7.19 15.52
N ASN A 201 9.82 6.51 14.56
CA ASN A 201 10.43 5.39 13.83
C ASN A 201 11.64 5.84 13.01
N THR A 202 11.55 6.96 12.31
CA THR A 202 12.65 7.47 11.46
C THR A 202 13.85 7.87 12.32
N LEU A 203 13.61 8.59 13.41
CA LEU A 203 14.68 8.94 14.37
C LEU A 203 15.34 7.70 14.94
N ALA A 204 14.56 6.71 15.38
CA ALA A 204 15.11 5.45 15.89
C ALA A 204 15.93 4.69 14.82
N ILE A 205 15.49 4.67 13.57
CA ILE A 205 16.24 4.07 12.45
C ILE A 205 17.58 4.80 12.23
N ILE A 206 17.57 6.13 12.24
CA ILE A 206 18.79 6.95 12.08
C ILE A 206 19.78 6.67 13.21
N PHE A 207 19.34 6.77 14.47
CA PHE A 207 20.21 6.56 15.63
C PHE A 207 20.72 5.13 15.78
N THR A 208 20.03 4.16 15.17
CA THR A 208 20.43 2.74 15.19
C THR A 208 21.07 2.29 13.88
N LEU A 209 21.38 3.21 12.96
CA LEU A 209 21.95 2.93 11.64
C LEU A 209 21.20 1.82 10.88
N GLY A 210 19.88 1.81 10.96
CA GLY A 210 19.02 0.84 10.29
C GLY A 210 18.58 -0.37 11.12
N LEU A 211 19.19 -0.63 12.29
CA LEU A 211 18.85 -1.80 13.10
C LEU A 211 17.40 -1.77 13.62
N PHE A 212 16.79 -0.59 13.75
CA PHE A 212 15.40 -0.44 14.20
C PHE A 212 14.33 -0.70 13.12
N ILE A 213 14.69 -0.93 11.86
CA ILE A 213 13.73 -1.19 10.76
C ILE A 213 12.66 -2.26 11.11
N PRO A 214 13.00 -3.47 11.60
CA PRO A 214 11.98 -4.49 11.93
C PRO A 214 10.98 -4.01 13.00
N PHE A 215 11.44 -3.29 14.02
CA PHE A 215 10.58 -2.74 15.07
C PHE A 215 9.67 -1.62 14.53
N ALA A 216 10.18 -0.77 13.64
CA ALA A 216 9.38 0.25 12.98
C ALA A 216 8.22 -0.34 12.16
N VAL A 217 8.47 -1.44 11.44
CA VAL A 217 7.45 -2.17 10.68
C VAL A 217 6.37 -2.73 11.61
N VAL A 218 6.76 -3.40 12.70
CA VAL A 218 5.81 -3.96 13.68
C VAL A 218 4.96 -2.86 14.32
N ARG A 219 5.57 -1.74 14.75
CA ARG A 219 4.85 -0.60 15.33
C ARG A 219 3.85 0.01 14.35
N ALA A 220 4.23 0.15 13.06
CA ALA A 220 3.34 0.66 12.02
C ALA A 220 2.15 -0.29 11.74
N LEU A 221 2.40 -1.60 11.70
CA LEU A 221 1.34 -2.60 11.53
C LEU A 221 0.40 -2.63 12.73
N LYS A 222 0.93 -2.60 13.96
CA LYS A 222 0.13 -2.56 15.19
C LYS A 222 -0.81 -1.35 15.20
N TYR A 223 -0.28 -0.16 14.91
CA TYR A 223 -1.11 1.06 14.84
C TYR A 223 -2.22 0.97 13.78
N ARG A 224 -1.93 0.40 12.60
CA ARG A 224 -2.93 0.19 11.55
C ARG A 224 -4.05 -0.76 11.99
N LEU A 225 -3.70 -1.84 12.68
CA LEU A 225 -4.66 -2.80 13.23
C LEU A 225 -5.50 -2.19 14.36
N GLU A 226 -4.90 -1.45 15.29
CA GLU A 226 -5.61 -0.75 16.37
C GLU A 226 -6.61 0.28 15.84
N CYS A 227 -6.32 0.89 14.70
CA CYS A 227 -7.22 1.84 14.05
C CYS A 227 -8.32 1.17 13.23
N THR A 228 -8.26 -0.14 12.98
CA THR A 228 -9.16 -0.86 12.07
C THR A 228 -9.92 -1.95 12.80
N SER A 229 -11.23 -1.80 12.93
CA SER A 229 -12.10 -2.79 13.56
C SER A 229 -13.06 -3.43 12.55
N LEU A 230 -13.41 -4.70 12.80
CA LEU A 230 -14.48 -5.39 12.08
C LEU A 230 -15.81 -5.04 12.76
N VAL A 231 -16.74 -4.49 11.99
CA VAL A 231 -18.13 -4.26 12.40
C VAL A 231 -18.95 -5.46 11.95
N VAL A 232 -19.29 -6.31 12.91
CA VAL A 232 -20.01 -7.56 12.68
C VAL A 232 -21.49 -7.25 12.45
N ASN A 233 -21.94 -7.39 11.20
CA ASN A 233 -23.36 -7.46 10.87
C ASN A 233 -23.73 -8.92 10.61
N GLY A 234 -24.52 -9.54 11.49
CA GLY A 234 -24.90 -10.96 11.41
C GLY A 234 -24.07 -11.89 12.30
N SER A 235 -24.08 -13.20 12.01
CA SER A 235 -23.24 -14.18 12.71
C SER A 235 -21.88 -14.38 12.01
N LEU A 236 -20.84 -14.65 12.78
CA LEU A 236 -19.52 -15.04 12.28
C LEU A 236 -19.41 -16.55 12.01
N ASP A 237 -20.44 -17.33 12.36
CA ASP A 237 -20.44 -18.79 12.25
C ASP A 237 -20.41 -19.27 10.80
N ASP A 238 -20.95 -18.47 9.86
CA ASP A 238 -20.92 -18.77 8.43
C ASP A 238 -19.48 -18.79 7.87
N ILE A 239 -18.57 -18.03 8.49
CA ILE A 239 -17.17 -17.94 8.07
C ILE A 239 -16.37 -19.18 8.53
N THR A 240 -16.69 -19.74 9.69
CA THR A 240 -16.00 -20.93 10.24
C THR A 240 -16.53 -22.23 9.64
N ALA A 241 -17.78 -22.28 9.20
CA ALA A 241 -18.39 -23.47 8.60
C ALA A 241 -17.79 -23.86 7.24
N GLY A 242 -17.37 -22.88 6.41
CA GLY A 242 -16.89 -23.12 5.05
C GLY A 242 -15.58 -23.91 4.93
N GLN A 243 -14.76 -23.96 5.99
CA GLN A 243 -13.45 -24.64 5.94
C GLN A 243 -13.45 -26.07 6.49
N ARG A 244 -14.45 -26.47 7.29
CA ARG A 244 -14.60 -27.87 7.72
C ARG A 244 -14.79 -28.83 6.55
N ALA A 245 -15.26 -28.34 5.40
CA ALA A 245 -15.47 -29.14 4.20
C ALA A 245 -14.20 -29.28 3.32
N ASP A 246 -13.22 -28.36 3.41
CA ASP A 246 -12.05 -28.32 2.51
C ASP A 246 -10.78 -28.93 3.16
N VAL A 247 -10.83 -29.22 4.47
CA VAL A 247 -9.91 -30.17 5.12
C VAL A 247 -10.42 -31.59 4.87
N GLY A 248 -10.57 -31.95 3.59
CA GLY A 248 -10.95 -33.28 3.18
C GLY A 248 -9.78 -34.24 3.34
N ALA A 249 -9.82 -35.07 4.38
CA ALA A 249 -9.35 -36.47 4.51
C ALA A 249 -7.93 -36.91 4.05
N ILE A 250 -7.12 -36.10 3.38
CA ILE A 250 -5.82 -36.51 2.85
C ILE A 250 -4.69 -36.24 3.86
N GLY A 251 -4.81 -35.18 4.67
CA GLY A 251 -3.82 -34.85 5.70
C GLY A 251 -3.84 -35.77 6.92
N GLU A 252 -5.03 -36.24 7.32
CA GLU A 252 -5.19 -37.20 8.42
C GLU A 252 -4.79 -38.63 8.02
N GLY A 253 -5.11 -39.07 6.79
CA GLY A 253 -4.70 -40.39 6.30
C GLY A 253 -3.19 -40.54 6.07
N ALA A 254 -2.48 -39.46 5.71
CA ALA A 254 -1.04 -39.50 5.50
C ALA A 254 -0.23 -39.54 6.82
N ALA A 255 -0.78 -38.98 7.91
CA ALA A 255 -0.17 -39.07 9.23
C ALA A 255 -0.28 -40.49 9.82
N ASP A 256 -1.35 -41.22 9.48
CA ASP A 256 -1.57 -42.60 9.93
C ASP A 256 -0.71 -43.62 9.14
N ILE A 257 -0.45 -43.36 7.85
CA ILE A 257 0.43 -44.21 7.01
C ILE A 257 1.91 -44.05 7.37
N GLY A 258 2.33 -42.88 7.89
CA GLY A 258 3.72 -42.62 8.30
C GLY A 258 4.10 -43.12 9.70
N GLY A 259 3.14 -43.64 10.46
CA GLY A 259 3.32 -44.09 11.86
C GLY A 259 3.48 -45.59 12.04
N PHE A 260 3.28 -46.40 11.00
CA PHE A 260 3.54 -47.83 11.03
C PHE A 260 4.92 -48.11 10.42
N ASP A 261 5.80 -48.74 11.22
CA ASP A 261 7.08 -49.34 10.81
C ASP A 261 8.37 -48.54 11.12
N LEU A 262 8.50 -48.10 12.37
CA LEU A 262 9.81 -47.90 13.04
C LEU A 262 9.80 -48.65 14.38
N ALA A 263 9.60 -49.96 14.32
CA ALA A 263 9.84 -50.87 15.44
C ALA A 263 10.35 -52.22 14.94
N LEU A 264 11.57 -52.22 14.40
CA LEU A 264 12.50 -53.35 14.42
C LEU A 264 13.94 -52.87 14.20
#